data_AF-A0A6N4UWC9-F1
#
_entry.id   AF-A0A6N4UWC9-F1
#
_cell.length_a   1.000
_cell.length_b   1.000
_cell.length_c   1.000
_cell.angle_alpha   90.00
_cell.angle_beta   90.00
_cell.angle_gamma   90.00
#
_symmetry.space_group_name_H-M   'P 1'
#
loop_
_entity.id
_entity.type
_entity.pdbx_description
1 polymer ?
#
loop_
_entity_poly.entity_id
_entity_poly.type
_entity_poly.pdbx_seq_one_letter_code
_entity_poly.pdbx_strand_id
1 'polypeptide(L)'
;MKETDEHAVVLGQLDPHDKAIREDEGRSIEARWDFGNVLLKQRDDKKQLRRGLVARVVKEYGVSRSEIHRRMQLAEKFKSKSEVSHAWDKYGSWRRITRDVLPKTPRKEKAERLTEKVEPSPEDQTRVTVRRLALWAGGSDDRCDKLVAILREDLRPLGINVTKAGS
;
A
#
# COMPACT_ATOMS: atom_id res chain seq x y z
N MET A 1 14.77 -51.61 -16.53
CA MET A 1 15.49 -51.07 -15.35
C MET A 1 16.56 -50.04 -15.79
N LYS A 2 16.19 -49.04 -16.61
CA LYS A 2 17.09 -47.99 -17.15
C LYS A 2 16.54 -46.56 -16.92
N GLU A 3 15.22 -46.43 -16.92
CA GLU A 3 14.49 -45.16 -16.78
C GLU A 3 14.71 -44.46 -15.43
N THR A 4 14.87 -45.21 -14.33
CA THR A 4 15.19 -44.64 -13.00
C THR A 4 16.59 -44.03 -12.91
N ASP A 5 17.53 -44.50 -13.73
CA ASP A 5 18.92 -44.03 -13.72
C ASP A 5 19.03 -42.69 -14.50
N GLU A 6 18.31 -42.57 -15.62
CA GLU A 6 18.22 -41.32 -16.39
C GLU A 6 17.59 -40.18 -15.58
N HIS A 7 16.53 -40.47 -14.81
CA HIS A 7 15.91 -39.48 -13.93
C HIS A 7 16.85 -39.01 -12.81
N ALA A 8 17.64 -39.92 -12.22
CA ALA A 8 18.61 -39.59 -11.19
C ALA A 8 19.73 -38.68 -11.72
N VAL A 9 20.20 -38.94 -12.95
CA VAL A 9 21.18 -38.08 -13.63
C VAL A 9 20.61 -36.68 -13.86
N VAL A 10 19.39 -36.56 -14.38
CA VAL A 10 18.74 -35.26 -14.63
C VAL A 10 18.53 -34.49 -13.32
N LEU A 11 18.06 -35.15 -12.25
CA LEU A 11 17.91 -34.49 -10.95
C LEU A 11 19.25 -34.01 -10.38
N GLY A 12 20.31 -34.79 -10.54
CA GLY A 12 21.67 -34.39 -10.16
C GLY A 12 22.19 -33.17 -10.93
N GLN A 13 21.81 -33.01 -12.20
CA GLN A 13 22.14 -31.84 -13.01
C GLN A 13 21.35 -30.59 -12.59
N LEU A 14 20.11 -30.75 -12.14
CA LEU A 14 19.25 -29.64 -11.70
C LEU A 14 19.61 -29.12 -10.31
N ASP A 15 20.11 -29.96 -9.41
CA ASP A 15 20.46 -29.62 -8.02
C ASP A 15 21.36 -28.36 -7.87
N PRO A 16 22.49 -28.20 -8.60
CA PRO A 16 23.30 -26.99 -8.48
C PRO A 16 22.57 -25.72 -8.94
N HIS A 17 21.66 -25.82 -9.92
CA HIS A 17 20.87 -24.69 -10.38
C HIS A 17 19.82 -24.28 -9.35
N ASP A 18 19.12 -25.25 -8.76
CA ASP A 18 18.14 -24.99 -7.70
C ASP A 18 18.82 -24.38 -6.46
N LYS A 19 20.01 -24.87 -6.08
CA LYS A 19 20.82 -24.28 -5.01
C LYS A 19 21.19 -22.83 -5.30
N ALA A 20 21.70 -22.53 -6.50
CA ALA A 20 22.05 -21.17 -6.89
C ALA A 20 20.84 -20.22 -6.86
N ILE A 21 19.68 -20.68 -7.35
CA ILE A 21 18.42 -19.90 -7.29
C ILE A 21 18.06 -19.59 -5.84
N ARG A 22 18.07 -20.59 -4.95
CA ARG A 22 17.72 -20.39 -3.53
C ARG A 22 18.68 -19.45 -2.81
N GLU A 23 19.97 -19.55 -3.11
CA GLU A 23 20.96 -18.61 -2.55
C GLU A 23 20.71 -17.18 -3.01
N ASP A 24 20.48 -16.98 -4.30
CA ASP A 24 20.19 -15.66 -4.87
C ASP A 24 18.88 -15.09 -4.32
N GLU A 25 17.84 -15.92 -4.14
CA GLU A 25 16.60 -15.51 -3.48
C GLU A 25 16.83 -15.09 -2.02
N GLY A 26 17.64 -15.85 -1.27
CA GLY A 26 18.05 -15.50 0.09
C GLY A 26 18.76 -14.14 0.15
N ARG A 27 19.79 -13.93 -0.68
CA ARG A 27 20.49 -12.65 -0.82
C ARG A 27 19.55 -11.52 -1.22
N SER A 28 18.55 -11.82 -2.06
CA SER A 28 17.52 -10.86 -2.47
C SER A 28 16.66 -10.40 -1.28
N ILE A 29 16.40 -11.24 -0.28
CA ILE A 29 15.71 -10.83 0.96
C ILE A 29 16.60 -9.92 1.80
N GLU A 30 17.88 -10.25 1.95
CA GLU A 30 18.84 -9.40 2.67
C GLU A 30 18.94 -8.01 2.04
N ALA A 31 19.04 -7.94 0.71
CA ALA A 31 19.08 -6.67 -0.01
C ALA A 31 17.80 -5.84 0.18
N ARG A 32 16.63 -6.50 0.26
CA ARG A 32 15.34 -5.82 0.59
C ARG A 32 15.36 -5.26 2.01
N TRP A 33 15.95 -5.98 2.97
CA TRP A 33 16.12 -5.54 4.35
C TRP A 33 17.07 -4.35 4.46
N ASP A 34 18.23 -4.41 3.80
CA ASP A 34 19.19 -3.29 3.74
C ASP A 34 18.57 -2.03 3.14
N PHE A 35 17.82 -2.20 2.04
CA PHE A 35 17.05 -1.11 1.44
C PHE A 35 16.07 -0.48 2.44
N GLY A 36 15.36 -1.31 3.21
CA GLY A 36 14.47 -0.86 4.28
C GLY A 36 15.22 -0.06 5.35
N ASN A 37 16.38 -0.54 5.80
CA ASN A 37 17.22 0.14 6.79
C ASN A 37 17.67 1.52 6.31
N VAL A 38 18.11 1.63 5.06
CA VAL A 38 18.50 2.93 4.48
C VAL A 38 17.33 3.91 4.52
N LEU A 39 16.11 3.47 4.21
CA LEU A 39 14.92 4.31 4.29
C LEU A 39 14.54 4.67 5.73
N LEU A 40 14.63 3.73 6.68
CA LEU A 40 14.35 4.00 8.08
C LEU A 40 15.30 5.04 8.67
N LYS A 41 16.58 5.02 8.28
CA LYS A 41 17.55 6.08 8.62
C LYS A 41 17.19 7.46 8.06
N GLN A 42 16.35 7.54 7.02
CA GLN A 42 15.85 8.82 6.50
C GLN A 42 14.54 9.26 7.17
N ARG A 43 13.91 8.35 7.91
CA ARG A 43 12.70 8.62 8.68
C ARG A 43 13.05 9.22 10.05
N ASP A 44 14.20 8.88 10.62
CA ASP A 44 14.61 9.28 11.98
C ASP A 44 13.46 9.01 12.98
N ASP A 45 13.27 9.91 13.95
CA ASP A 45 12.19 9.87 14.94
C ASP A 45 10.84 10.31 14.38
N LYS A 46 10.78 10.68 13.09
CA LYS A 46 9.56 11.19 12.46
C LYS A 46 8.63 10.03 12.14
N LYS A 47 7.32 10.29 12.15
CA LYS A 47 6.33 9.28 11.73
C LYS A 47 6.36 9.00 10.22
N GLN A 48 7.02 9.84 9.42
CA GLN A 48 6.99 9.78 7.96
C GLN A 48 8.34 10.09 7.33
N LEU A 49 8.62 9.46 6.18
CA LEU A 49 9.76 9.80 5.33
C LEU A 49 9.68 11.25 4.84
N ARG A 50 10.84 11.83 4.51
CA ARG A 50 10.94 13.17 3.92
C ARG A 50 9.98 13.30 2.73
N ARG A 51 9.26 14.44 2.66
CA ARG A 51 8.26 14.69 1.63
C ARG A 51 8.87 14.50 0.23
N GLY A 52 8.21 13.70 -0.61
CA GLY A 52 8.65 13.41 -1.97
C GLY A 52 9.71 12.32 -2.11
N LEU A 53 10.34 11.84 -1.03
CA LEU A 53 11.36 10.79 -1.11
C LEU A 53 10.79 9.49 -1.70
N VAL A 54 9.61 9.06 -1.22
CA VAL A 54 8.93 7.88 -1.75
C VAL A 54 8.67 8.01 -3.26
N ALA A 55 8.25 9.19 -3.73
CA ALA A 55 8.00 9.40 -5.15
C ALA A 55 9.29 9.34 -5.99
N ARG A 56 10.40 9.87 -5.47
CA ARG A 56 11.72 9.76 -6.11
C ARG A 56 12.18 8.31 -6.17
N VAL A 57 12.03 7.55 -5.08
CA VAL A 57 12.41 6.13 -5.04
C VAL A 57 11.58 5.30 -6.04
N VAL A 58 10.28 5.58 -6.15
CA VAL A 58 9.41 4.93 -7.15
C VAL A 58 9.90 5.24 -8.57
N LYS A 59 10.24 6.51 -8.85
CA LYS A 59 10.72 6.94 -10.17
C LYS A 59 12.07 6.31 -10.53
N GLU A 60 13.00 6.30 -9.60
CA GLU A 60 14.39 5.89 -9.82
C GLU A 60 14.54 4.37 -9.93
N TYR A 61 13.88 3.63 -9.03
CA TYR A 61 14.08 2.18 -8.90
C TYR A 61 12.92 1.35 -9.45
N GLY A 62 11.87 1.98 -9.98
CA GLY A 62 10.69 1.29 -10.53
C GLY A 62 9.89 0.48 -9.49
N VAL A 63 10.16 0.66 -8.20
CA VAL A 63 9.50 -0.10 -7.13
C VAL A 63 8.19 0.57 -6.71
N SER A 64 7.15 -0.24 -6.47
CA SER A 64 5.87 0.29 -6.01
C SER A 64 5.96 0.86 -4.59
N ARG A 65 5.05 1.80 -4.25
CA ARG A 65 4.94 2.36 -2.89
C ARG A 65 4.70 1.27 -1.83
N SER A 66 3.89 0.26 -2.16
CA SER A 66 3.62 -0.86 -1.25
C SER A 66 4.85 -1.72 -1.01
N GLU A 67 5.67 -1.95 -2.03
CA GLU A 67 6.94 -2.67 -1.89
C GLU A 67 7.93 -1.90 -1.00
N ILE A 68 8.05 -0.58 -1.20
CA ILE A 68 8.84 0.30 -0.33
C ILE A 68 8.42 0.14 1.14
N HIS A 69 7.10 0.19 1.41
CA HIS A 69 6.59 0.03 2.76
C HIS A 69 6.89 -1.34 3.35
N ARG A 70 6.75 -2.43 2.58
CA ARG A 70 7.10 -3.79 3.04
C ARG A 70 8.58 -3.95 3.35
N ARG A 71 9.47 -3.33 2.56
CA ARG A 71 10.92 -3.34 2.84
C ARG A 71 11.24 -2.61 4.14
N MET A 72 10.60 -1.47 4.39
CA MET A 72 10.71 -0.78 5.69
C MET A 72 10.17 -1.64 6.83
N GLN A 73 8.99 -2.25 6.68
CA GLN A 73 8.42 -3.15 7.69
C GLN A 73 9.33 -4.35 7.98
N LEU A 74 9.99 -4.90 6.96
CA LEU A 74 10.96 -5.98 7.11
C LEU A 74 12.14 -5.53 7.99
N ALA A 75 12.70 -4.36 7.71
CA ALA A 75 13.78 -3.76 8.49
C ALA A 75 13.36 -3.33 9.90
N GLU A 76 12.09 -2.95 10.10
CA GLU A 76 11.56 -2.69 11.44
C GLU A 76 11.40 -3.97 12.24
N LYS A 77 10.96 -5.07 11.60
CA LYS A 77 10.67 -6.34 12.24
C LYS A 77 11.92 -7.10 12.64
N PHE A 78 12.94 -7.12 11.78
CA PHE A 78 14.20 -7.83 12.01
C PHE A 78 15.32 -6.82 12.21
N LYS A 79 15.99 -6.86 13.36
CA LYS A 79 17.01 -5.87 13.74
C LYS A 79 18.41 -6.23 13.26
N SER A 80 18.63 -7.49 12.91
CA SER A 80 19.92 -7.97 12.45
C SER A 80 19.81 -8.76 11.14
N LYS A 81 20.92 -8.80 10.40
CA LYS A 81 21.04 -9.61 9.19
C LYS A 81 20.84 -11.11 9.47
N SER A 82 21.33 -11.58 10.62
CA SER A 82 21.13 -12.95 11.08
C SER A 82 19.64 -13.29 11.19
N GLU A 83 18.83 -12.44 11.81
CA GLU A 83 17.37 -12.67 11.92
C GLU A 83 16.67 -12.77 10.56
N VAL A 84 17.13 -12.00 9.57
CA VAL A 84 16.59 -12.04 8.21
C VAL A 84 16.96 -13.35 7.52
N SER A 85 18.20 -13.83 7.68
CA SER A 85 18.62 -15.14 7.20
C SER A 85 17.78 -16.25 7.82
N HIS A 86 17.57 -16.23 9.14
CA HIS A 86 16.72 -17.20 9.82
C HIS A 86 15.25 -17.12 9.33
N ALA A 87 14.76 -15.92 9.01
CA ALA A 87 13.43 -15.76 8.43
C ALA A 87 13.36 -16.36 7.02
N TRP A 88 14.40 -16.19 6.20
CA TRP A 88 14.52 -16.86 4.92
C TRP A 88 14.49 -18.38 5.09
N ASP A 89 15.31 -18.94 5.96
CA ASP A 89 15.35 -20.39 6.20
C ASP A 89 14.00 -20.94 6.65
N LYS A 90 13.26 -20.18 7.46
CA LYS A 90 11.94 -20.57 7.99
C LYS A 90 10.82 -20.46 6.95
N TYR A 91 10.78 -19.41 6.15
CA TYR A 91 9.63 -19.10 5.28
C TYR A 91 9.89 -19.41 3.80
N GLY A 92 11.15 -19.39 3.36
CA GLY A 92 11.62 -19.79 2.02
C GLY A 92 11.12 -18.93 0.85
N SER A 93 10.39 -17.83 1.10
CA SER A 93 9.97 -16.93 0.01
C SER A 93 9.60 -15.54 0.53
N TRP A 94 9.88 -14.51 -0.27
CA TRP A 94 9.43 -13.14 0.01
C TRP A 94 7.92 -13.07 0.22
N ARG A 95 7.16 -13.78 -0.62
CA ARG A 95 5.70 -13.78 -0.57
C ARG A 95 5.18 -14.32 0.77
N ARG A 96 5.77 -15.39 1.31
CA ARG A 96 5.38 -15.91 2.64
C ARG A 96 5.75 -14.94 3.75
N ILE A 97 6.95 -14.37 3.72
CA ILE A 97 7.37 -13.36 4.72
C ILE A 97 6.39 -12.18 4.76
N THR A 98 6.04 -11.61 3.59
CA THR A 98 5.12 -10.46 3.54
C THR A 98 3.69 -10.77 3.97
N ARG A 99 3.23 -12.02 3.78
CA ARG A 99 1.87 -12.44 4.12
C ARG A 99 1.74 -12.84 5.59
N ASP A 100 2.72 -13.57 6.10
CA ASP A 100 2.63 -14.30 7.36
C ASP A 100 3.36 -13.58 8.51
N VAL A 101 4.34 -12.73 8.20
CA VAL A 101 5.21 -12.09 9.21
C VAL A 101 4.99 -10.59 9.32
N LEU A 102 4.88 -9.90 8.17
CA LEU A 102 4.80 -8.44 8.17
C LEU A 102 3.39 -7.98 8.57
N PRO A 103 3.28 -6.87 9.33
CA PRO A 103 1.99 -6.34 9.72
C PRO A 103 1.19 -5.95 8.48
N LYS A 104 -0.04 -6.46 8.40
CA LYS A 104 -0.98 -6.08 7.35
C LYS A 104 -1.23 -4.59 7.49
N THR A 105 -0.93 -3.82 6.43
CA THR A 105 -1.36 -2.42 6.38
C THR A 105 -2.88 -2.42 6.61
N PRO A 106 -3.42 -1.65 7.57
CA PRO A 106 -4.84 -1.64 7.89
C PRO A 106 -5.61 -1.00 6.74
N ARG A 107 -5.80 -1.76 5.66
CA ARG A 107 -6.70 -1.44 4.56
C ARG A 107 -8.04 -2.15 4.75
N LYS A 108 -8.08 -3.21 5.56
CA LYS A 108 -9.29 -3.99 5.87
C LYS A 108 -10.16 -3.39 6.97
N GLU A 109 -9.61 -2.70 7.97
CA GLU A 109 -10.43 -2.03 8.99
C GLU A 109 -11.25 -0.87 8.41
N LYS A 110 -10.78 -0.24 7.32
CA LYS A 110 -11.59 0.74 6.59
C LYS A 110 -12.72 0.10 5.80
N ALA A 111 -12.57 -1.16 5.36
CA ALA A 111 -13.63 -1.89 4.66
C ALA A 111 -14.68 -2.44 5.63
N GLU A 112 -14.30 -2.90 6.82
CA GLU A 112 -15.24 -3.33 7.87
C GLU A 112 -15.91 -2.14 8.60
N ARG A 113 -15.24 -0.99 8.75
CA ARG A 113 -15.93 0.27 9.14
C ARG A 113 -16.82 0.85 8.04
N LEU A 114 -16.70 0.39 6.79
CA LEU A 114 -17.58 0.78 5.68
C LEU A 114 -18.78 -0.17 5.49
N THR A 115 -18.82 -1.29 6.21
CA THR A 115 -20.01 -2.17 6.26
C THR A 115 -21.05 -1.72 7.28
N GLU A 116 -20.72 -0.78 8.15
CA GLU A 116 -21.72 0.03 8.85
C GLU A 116 -22.15 1.19 7.93
N LYS A 117 -22.85 0.85 6.85
CA LYS A 117 -23.44 1.83 5.94
C LYS A 117 -24.60 2.52 6.65
N VAL A 118 -24.34 3.65 7.29
CA VAL A 118 -25.32 4.73 7.25
C VAL A 118 -25.33 5.17 5.79
N GLU A 119 -26.40 4.87 5.06
CA GLU A 119 -26.58 5.41 3.71
C GLU A 119 -26.43 6.93 3.81
N PRO A 120 -25.45 7.54 3.11
CA PRO A 120 -25.30 8.99 3.15
C PRO A 120 -26.60 9.58 2.63
N SER A 121 -27.19 10.48 3.42
CA SER A 121 -28.42 11.19 3.07
C SER A 121 -28.30 11.74 1.64
N PRO A 122 -29.39 11.81 0.87
CA PRO A 122 -29.40 12.50 -0.42
C PRO A 122 -28.70 13.88 -0.39
N GLU A 123 -28.73 14.57 0.75
CA GLU A 123 -28.03 15.83 0.97
C GLU A 123 -26.49 15.69 0.99
N ASP A 124 -25.95 14.63 1.59
CA ASP A 124 -24.51 14.38 1.66
C ASP A 124 -23.94 14.02 0.29
N GLN A 125 -24.70 13.25 -0.50
CA GLN A 125 -24.32 12.90 -1.87
C GLN A 125 -24.31 14.14 -2.77
N THR A 126 -25.30 15.02 -2.59
CA THR A 126 -25.37 16.31 -3.30
C THR A 126 -24.18 17.21 -2.94
N ARG A 127 -23.86 17.35 -1.65
CA ARG A 127 -22.70 18.13 -1.18
C ARG A 127 -21.37 17.61 -1.72
N VAL A 128 -21.14 16.30 -1.72
CA VAL A 128 -19.92 15.69 -2.26
C VAL A 128 -19.79 15.97 -3.76
N THR A 129 -20.89 15.91 -4.49
CA THR A 129 -20.92 16.14 -5.94
C THR A 129 -20.63 17.60 -6.27
N VAL A 130 -21.28 18.55 -5.59
CA VAL A 130 -21.05 20.00 -5.78
C VAL A 130 -19.61 20.37 -5.43
N ARG A 131 -19.07 19.84 -4.31
CA ARG A 131 -17.69 20.10 -3.90
C ARG A 131 -16.67 19.56 -4.91
N ARG A 132 -16.93 18.38 -5.48
CA ARG A 132 -16.07 17.80 -6.53
C ARG A 132 -16.09 18.66 -7.79
N LEU A 133 -17.26 19.11 -8.23
CA LEU A 133 -17.39 19.97 -9.41
C LEU A 133 -16.70 21.33 -9.21
N ALA A 134 -16.82 21.92 -8.03
CA ALA A 134 -16.17 23.20 -7.73
C ALA A 134 -14.63 23.10 -7.64
N LEU A 135 -14.10 22.01 -7.07
CA LEU A 135 -12.66 21.72 -7.09
C LEU A 135 -12.14 21.49 -8.51
N TRP A 136 -12.91 20.80 -9.35
CA TRP A 136 -12.54 20.56 -10.75
C TRP A 136 -12.52 21.85 -11.58
N ALA A 137 -13.35 22.83 -11.22
CA ALA A 137 -13.39 24.16 -11.83
C ALA A 137 -12.34 25.15 -11.27
N GLY A 138 -11.46 24.71 -10.35
CA GLY A 138 -10.46 25.57 -9.72
C GLY A 138 -11.05 26.64 -8.77
N GLY A 139 -12.25 26.40 -8.24
CA GLY A 139 -12.96 27.34 -7.37
C GLY A 139 -12.51 27.28 -5.91
N SER A 140 -12.53 28.43 -5.24
CA SER A 140 -12.38 28.55 -3.79
C SER A 140 -13.64 28.07 -3.06
N ASP A 141 -13.52 27.77 -1.75
CA ASP A 141 -14.65 27.35 -0.90
C ASP A 141 -15.83 28.35 -0.94
N ASP A 142 -15.54 29.66 -1.04
CA ASP A 142 -16.55 30.73 -1.15
C ASP A 142 -17.41 30.62 -2.44
N ARG A 143 -16.84 30.06 -3.52
CA ARG A 143 -17.55 29.82 -4.77
C ARG A 143 -18.41 28.55 -4.70
N CYS A 144 -17.99 27.56 -3.92
CA CYS A 144 -18.81 26.38 -3.61
C CYS A 144 -20.10 26.80 -2.88
N ASP A 145 -19.98 27.66 -1.87
CA ASP A 145 -21.13 28.09 -1.06
C ASP A 145 -22.14 28.90 -1.89
N LYS A 146 -21.66 29.75 -2.80
CA LYS A 146 -22.51 30.47 -3.77
C LYS A 146 -23.24 29.53 -4.74
N LEU A 147 -22.58 28.48 -5.24
CA LEU A 147 -23.22 27.49 -6.12
C LEU A 147 -24.28 26.68 -5.37
N VAL A 148 -24.02 26.30 -4.12
CA VAL A 148 -25.01 25.62 -3.27
C VAL A 148 -26.22 26.51 -2.99
N ALA A 149 -26.02 27.83 -2.84
CA ALA A 149 -27.10 28.78 -2.65
C ALA A 149 -27.99 28.92 -3.91
N ILE A 150 -27.38 28.99 -5.10
CA ILE A 150 -28.12 29.03 -6.38
C ILE A 150 -28.93 27.75 -6.59
N LEU A 151 -28.30 26.58 -6.41
CA LEU A 151 -28.99 25.29 -6.53
C LEU A 151 -30.15 25.16 -5.53
N ARG A 152 -30.05 25.76 -4.34
CA ARG A 152 -31.15 25.80 -3.37
C ARG A 152 -32.34 26.61 -3.85
N GLU A 153 -32.10 27.74 -4.50
CA GLU A 153 -33.17 28.58 -5.02
C GLU A 153 -33.87 27.92 -6.21
N ASP A 154 -33.11 27.30 -7.11
CA ASP A 154 -33.64 26.66 -8.32
C ASP A 154 -34.38 25.35 -8.01
N LEU A 155 -34.01 24.63 -6.95
CA LEU A 155 -34.64 23.37 -6.56
C LEU A 155 -35.84 23.55 -5.61
N ARG A 156 -35.99 24.72 -4.97
CA ARG A 156 -37.10 25.04 -4.07
C ARG A 156 -38.49 24.90 -4.72
N PRO A 157 -38.73 25.37 -5.98
CA PRO A 157 -40.00 25.18 -6.67
C PRO A 157 -40.36 23.72 -6.95
N LEU A 158 -39.36 22.83 -6.97
CA LEU A 158 -39.53 21.39 -7.18
C LEU A 158 -39.83 20.64 -5.88
N GLY A 159 -40.00 21.34 -4.75
CA GLY A 159 -40.28 20.75 -3.44
C GLY A 159 -39.06 20.11 -2.77
N ILE A 160 -37.86 20.33 -3.29
CA ILE A 160 -36.61 19.74 -2.77
C ILE A 160 -35.96 20.74 -1.82
N ASN A 161 -36.06 20.48 -0.51
CA ASN A 161 -35.44 21.31 0.52
C ASN A 161 -34.01 20.84 0.80
N VAL A 162 -33.01 21.65 0.43
CA VAL A 162 -31.61 21.40 0.80
C VAL A 162 -31.31 22.22 2.05
N THR A 163 -31.46 21.65 3.24
CA THR A 163 -31.23 22.40 4.48
C THR A 163 -29.76 22.41 4.90
N LYS A 164 -29.39 23.34 5.78
CA LYS A 164 -28.01 23.64 6.17
C LYS A 164 -27.65 22.78 7.38
N ALA A 165 -26.81 21.77 7.23
CA ALA A 165 -26.29 21.01 8.37
C ALA A 165 -25.03 21.67 8.96
N GLY A 166 -25.13 22.02 10.25
CA GLY A 166 -24.04 22.06 11.24
C GLY A 166 -23.25 23.36 11.39
N SER A 167 -23.57 24.15 12.43
CA SER A 167 -22.60 24.98 13.16
C SER A 167 -21.89 24.13 14.22
#